data_AF-A0A9E6NS87-F1
#
_entry.id   AF-A0A9E6NS87-F1
#
_cell.length_a   1.000
_cell.length_b   1.000
_cell.length_c   1.000
_cell.angle_alpha   90.00
_cell.angle_beta   90.00
_cell.angle_gamma   90.00
#
_symmetry.space_group_name_H-M   'P 1'
#
loop_
_entity.id
_entity.type
_entity.pdbx_description
1 polymer ?
#
loop_
_entity_poly.entity_id
_entity_poly.type
_entity_poly.pdbx_seq_one_letter_code
_entity_poly.pdbx_strand_id
1 'polypeptide(L)'
;MLRMSRKPWVKWFKKLLKYGLFIYACYCVVDFYIREEQVAEAMAIYYADQEACQKKLASMKQVPILGGSYVDKTLVPEFYVGMPELANKKACLANTLKGHFWWTGTEIRSYHDQSVKPIPESWRLYKLNAGLYTKKESTEPHERGYRHVNWPDELIVKLKNYPGLELWLNAPPPHFKNEGVVRTFVITGWSRRDGTPRLINCDGLIRPSSEEELTGKKLAKFSRTELENLDFGKLSFFCTVELHSFDFSGGHGRVSLRLSSLREAPGMLKFLSDYISHAVITRK
;
A
#
# COMPACT_ATOMS: atom_id res chain seq x y z
N MET A 1 -73.26 -9.31 33.99
CA MET A 1 -72.00 -9.28 33.20
C MET A 1 -71.37 -10.67 33.22
N LEU A 2 -71.40 -11.39 32.10
CA LEU A 2 -70.90 -12.78 31.99
C LEU A 2 -69.37 -12.81 32.10
N ARG A 3 -68.86 -13.45 33.16
CA ARG A 3 -67.43 -13.62 33.43
C ARG A 3 -66.91 -14.79 32.58
N MET A 4 -66.52 -14.54 31.34
CA MET A 4 -65.93 -15.58 30.47
C MET A 4 -64.69 -16.21 31.13
N SER A 5 -64.65 -17.53 31.20
CA SER A 5 -63.51 -18.30 31.72
C SER A 5 -62.26 -18.02 30.86
N ARG A 6 -61.25 -17.40 31.47
CA ARG A 6 -59.98 -16.99 30.81
C ARG A 6 -59.08 -18.17 30.39
N LYS A 7 -59.30 -19.38 30.93
CA LYS A 7 -58.43 -20.56 30.70
C LYS A 7 -58.39 -21.06 29.23
N PRO A 8 -59.52 -21.23 28.52
CA PRO A 8 -59.51 -21.63 27.11
C PRO A 8 -58.84 -20.58 26.21
N TRP A 9 -59.04 -19.29 26.49
CA TRP A 9 -58.47 -18.19 25.71
C TRP A 9 -56.94 -18.13 25.82
N VAL A 10 -56.39 -18.34 27.03
CA VAL A 10 -54.93 -18.43 27.24
C VAL A 10 -54.32 -19.65 26.55
N LYS A 11 -55.00 -20.81 26.54
CA LYS A 11 -54.53 -21.99 25.80
C LYS A 11 -54.52 -21.76 24.29
N TRP A 12 -55.53 -21.06 23.77
CA TRP A 12 -55.64 -20.76 22.35
C TRP A 12 -54.57 -19.75 21.90
N PHE A 13 -54.32 -18.71 22.71
CA PHE A 13 -53.23 -17.75 22.50
C PHE A 13 -51.85 -18.41 22.53
N LYS A 14 -51.58 -19.31 23.48
CA LYS A 14 -50.31 -20.07 23.54
C LYS A 14 -50.11 -20.96 22.30
N LYS A 15 -51.17 -21.57 21.78
CA LYS A 15 -51.11 -22.33 20.52
C LYS A 15 -50.78 -21.42 19.34
N LEU A 16 -51.50 -20.30 19.19
CA LEU A 16 -51.23 -19.33 18.12
C LEU A 16 -49.80 -18.79 18.17
N LEU A 17 -49.29 -18.45 19.36
CA LEU A 17 -47.92 -17.99 19.53
C LEU A 17 -46.91 -19.06 19.12
N LYS A 18 -47.13 -20.33 19.51
CA LYS A 18 -46.26 -21.45 19.16
C LYS A 18 -46.22 -21.69 17.65
N TYR A 19 -47.39 -21.70 16.99
CA TYR A 19 -47.47 -21.87 15.54
C TYR A 19 -46.91 -20.65 14.79
N GLY A 20 -47.15 -19.43 15.29
CA GLY A 20 -46.58 -18.21 14.73
C GLY A 20 -45.06 -18.17 14.82
N LEU A 21 -44.47 -18.55 15.96
CA LEU A 21 -43.03 -18.70 16.13
C LEU A 21 -42.43 -19.77 15.22
N PHE A 22 -43.13 -20.90 15.06
CA PHE A 22 -42.69 -21.96 14.15
C PHE A 22 -42.69 -21.48 12.68
N ILE A 23 -43.76 -20.83 12.23
CA ILE A 23 -43.84 -20.26 10.87
C ILE A 23 -42.77 -19.18 10.66
N TYR A 24 -42.54 -18.31 11.66
CA TYR A 24 -41.49 -17.30 11.60
C TYR A 24 -40.09 -17.93 11.50
N ALA A 25 -39.81 -18.97 12.30
CA ALA A 25 -38.55 -19.69 12.21
C ALA A 25 -38.36 -20.35 10.84
N CYS A 26 -39.40 -20.99 10.29
CA CYS A 26 -39.37 -21.54 8.93
C CYS A 26 -39.12 -20.46 7.87
N TYR A 27 -39.79 -19.30 7.97
CA TYR A 27 -39.56 -18.16 7.08
C TYR A 27 -38.12 -17.66 7.15
N CYS A 28 -37.55 -17.48 8.35
CA CYS A 28 -36.17 -17.04 8.52
C CYS A 28 -35.17 -18.03 7.92
N VAL A 29 -35.42 -19.34 8.08
CA VAL A 29 -34.56 -20.38 7.47
C VAL A 29 -34.62 -20.29 5.95
N VAL A 30 -35.82 -20.19 5.36
CA VAL A 30 -35.99 -20.07 3.91
C VAL A 30 -35.36 -18.78 3.37
N ASP A 31 -35.59 -17.63 4.03
CA ASP A 31 -34.98 -16.34 3.64
C ASP A 31 -33.45 -16.39 3.72
N PHE A 32 -32.90 -17.06 4.73
CA PHE A 32 -31.46 -17.28 4.85
C PHE A 32 -30.91 -18.11 3.67
N TYR A 33 -31.55 -19.24 3.35
CA TYR A 33 -31.14 -20.07 2.20
C TYR A 33 -31.23 -19.31 0.87
N ILE A 34 -32.30 -18.55 0.63
CA ILE A 34 -32.46 -17.75 -0.60
C ILE A 34 -31.36 -16.70 -0.70
N ARG A 35 -31.05 -15.99 0.39
CA ARG A 35 -29.96 -15.01 0.39
C ARG A 35 -28.60 -15.66 0.14
N GLU A 36 -28.35 -16.82 0.72
CA GLU A 36 -27.10 -17.56 0.52
C GLU A 36 -26.94 -17.97 -0.94
N GLU A 37 -28.00 -18.51 -1.56
CA GLU A 37 -28.01 -18.88 -2.99
C GLU A 37 -27.80 -17.66 -3.89
N GLN A 38 -28.52 -16.56 -3.65
CA GLN A 38 -28.36 -15.31 -4.41
C GLN A 38 -26.94 -14.73 -4.29
N VAL A 39 -26.34 -14.78 -3.10
CA VAL A 39 -24.95 -14.36 -2.89
C VAL A 39 -24.00 -15.29 -3.63
N ALA A 40 -24.21 -16.61 -3.58
CA ALA A 40 -23.38 -17.58 -4.28
C ALA A 40 -23.44 -17.39 -5.80
N GLU A 41 -24.63 -17.20 -6.37
CA GLU A 41 -24.81 -16.90 -7.79
C GLU A 41 -24.15 -15.58 -8.20
N ALA A 42 -24.33 -14.52 -7.40
CA ALA A 42 -23.70 -13.23 -7.65
C ALA A 42 -22.17 -13.31 -7.59
N MET A 43 -21.62 -14.09 -6.65
CA MET A 43 -20.19 -14.35 -6.55
C MET A 43 -19.67 -15.16 -7.74
N ALA A 44 -20.41 -16.18 -8.20
CA ALA A 44 -20.03 -16.97 -9.36
C ALA A 44 -19.96 -16.12 -10.64
N ILE A 45 -20.98 -15.27 -10.87
CA ILE A 45 -20.98 -14.30 -11.99
C ILE A 45 -19.80 -13.34 -11.86
N TYR A 46 -19.58 -12.79 -10.65
CA TYR A 46 -18.47 -11.88 -10.40
C TYR A 46 -17.11 -12.51 -10.72
N TYR A 47 -16.85 -13.74 -10.30
CA TYR A 47 -15.61 -14.43 -10.60
C TYR A 47 -15.44 -14.74 -12.09
N ALA A 48 -16.51 -15.16 -12.77
CA ALA A 48 -16.49 -15.37 -14.22
C ALA A 48 -16.18 -14.08 -14.99
N ASP A 49 -16.80 -12.96 -14.60
CA ASP A 49 -16.54 -11.64 -15.18
C ASP A 49 -15.10 -11.18 -14.90
N GLN A 50 -14.59 -11.39 -13.69
CA GLN A 50 -13.20 -11.10 -13.34
C GLN A 50 -12.22 -11.91 -14.17
N GLU A 51 -12.47 -13.22 -14.36
CA GLU A 51 -11.60 -14.08 -15.15
C GLU A 51 -11.60 -13.67 -16.63
N ALA A 52 -12.77 -13.42 -17.20
CA ALA A 52 -12.91 -12.93 -18.58
C ALA A 52 -12.18 -11.59 -18.76
N CYS A 53 -12.34 -10.67 -17.81
CA CYS A 53 -11.66 -9.39 -17.83
C CYS A 53 -10.13 -9.54 -17.70
N GLN A 54 -9.65 -10.39 -16.81
CA GLN A 54 -8.22 -10.66 -16.65
C GLN A 54 -7.61 -11.25 -17.93
N LYS A 55 -8.28 -12.20 -18.59
CA LYS A 55 -7.86 -12.74 -19.89
C LYS A 55 -7.79 -11.65 -20.96
N LYS A 56 -8.76 -10.73 -20.98
CA LYS A 56 -8.77 -9.57 -21.89
C LYS A 56 -7.62 -8.60 -21.62
N LEU A 57 -7.35 -8.25 -20.37
CA LEU A 57 -6.22 -7.38 -20.02
C LEU A 57 -4.87 -8.04 -20.33
N ALA A 58 -4.77 -9.36 -20.16
CA ALA A 58 -3.55 -10.12 -20.45
C ALA A 58 -3.17 -10.05 -21.94
N SER A 59 -4.15 -10.13 -22.85
CA SER A 59 -3.90 -10.12 -24.30
C SER A 59 -3.59 -8.74 -24.90
N MET A 60 -3.93 -7.65 -24.20
CA MET A 60 -3.64 -6.29 -24.64
C MET A 60 -2.18 -5.92 -24.42
N LYS A 61 -1.57 -5.11 -25.30
CA LYS A 61 -0.27 -4.47 -25.02
C LYS A 61 -0.46 -3.25 -24.12
N GLN A 62 -1.42 -2.40 -24.49
CA GLN A 62 -1.83 -1.23 -23.73
C GLN A 62 -3.12 -1.53 -22.99
N VAL A 63 -3.07 -1.52 -21.67
CA VAL A 63 -4.24 -1.78 -20.82
C VAL A 63 -4.88 -0.47 -20.38
N PRO A 64 -6.21 -0.33 -20.46
CA PRO A 64 -6.90 0.85 -19.97
C PRO A 64 -6.88 0.88 -18.43
N ILE A 65 -6.76 2.06 -17.86
CA ILE A 65 -6.83 2.30 -16.40
C ILE A 65 -7.97 3.24 -16.07
N LEU A 66 -8.36 3.31 -14.80
CA LEU A 66 -9.42 4.21 -14.34
C LEU A 66 -9.14 5.66 -14.76
N GLY A 67 -10.17 6.36 -15.26
CA GLY A 67 -10.07 7.77 -15.66
C GLY A 67 -9.59 8.05 -17.10
N GLY A 68 -9.37 7.02 -17.93
CA GLY A 68 -9.25 7.16 -19.39
C GLY A 68 -7.84 7.05 -19.99
N SER A 69 -6.81 6.98 -19.16
CA SER A 69 -5.42 6.71 -19.60
C SER A 69 -5.17 5.22 -19.85
N TYR A 70 -4.00 4.91 -20.39
CA TYR A 70 -3.53 3.54 -20.64
C TYR A 70 -2.14 3.32 -20.05
N VAL A 71 -1.80 2.07 -19.76
CA VAL A 71 -0.43 1.64 -19.43
C VAL A 71 0.08 0.69 -20.52
N ASP A 72 1.24 0.99 -21.09
CA ASP A 72 1.92 0.09 -22.02
C ASP A 72 2.77 -0.93 -21.26
N LYS A 73 2.32 -2.19 -21.25
CA LYS A 73 2.99 -3.26 -20.51
C LYS A 73 4.36 -3.61 -21.08
N THR A 74 4.64 -3.29 -22.35
CA THR A 74 5.95 -3.63 -22.94
C THR A 74 7.07 -2.73 -22.41
N LEU A 75 6.72 -1.59 -21.80
CA LEU A 75 7.67 -0.65 -21.21
C LEU A 75 7.95 -0.94 -19.73
N VAL A 76 7.20 -1.85 -19.11
CA VAL A 76 7.35 -2.26 -17.69
C VAL A 76 7.26 -3.79 -17.56
N PRO A 77 8.07 -4.56 -18.32
CA PRO A 77 7.94 -6.02 -18.38
C PRO A 77 8.23 -6.74 -17.06
N GLU A 78 8.89 -6.08 -16.11
CA GLU A 78 9.19 -6.62 -14.77
C GLU A 78 7.98 -6.63 -13.84
N PHE A 79 6.92 -5.90 -14.21
CA PHE A 79 5.76 -5.70 -13.37
C PHE A 79 4.52 -6.38 -13.94
N TYR A 80 3.74 -6.97 -13.03
CA TYR A 80 2.39 -7.37 -13.34
C TYR A 80 1.50 -6.14 -13.40
N VAL A 81 0.91 -5.89 -14.57
CA VAL A 81 -0.14 -4.90 -14.79
C VAL A 81 -1.46 -5.63 -14.96
N GLY A 82 -2.39 -5.45 -14.02
CA GLY A 82 -3.66 -6.15 -14.04
C GLY A 82 -4.45 -5.92 -12.77
N MET A 83 -5.16 -6.97 -12.34
CA MET A 83 -6.31 -6.90 -11.42
C MET A 83 -7.46 -6.07 -12.02
N PRO A 84 -8.58 -6.74 -12.32
CA PRO A 84 -9.69 -6.12 -13.02
C PRO A 84 -10.52 -5.22 -12.09
N GLU A 85 -10.79 -4.00 -12.53
CA GLU A 85 -11.89 -3.19 -12.01
C GLU A 85 -13.01 -3.14 -13.05
N LEU A 86 -14.21 -3.55 -12.64
CA LEU A 86 -15.42 -3.54 -13.47
C LEU A 86 -16.19 -2.23 -13.23
N ALA A 87 -15.74 -1.13 -13.83
CA ALA A 87 -16.44 0.14 -13.71
C ALA A 87 -17.86 0.02 -14.30
N ASN A 88 -18.88 0.21 -13.46
CA ASN A 88 -20.31 0.11 -13.80
C ASN A 88 -20.67 -1.13 -14.64
N LYS A 89 -20.03 -2.28 -14.36
CA LYS A 89 -20.22 -3.56 -15.08
C LYS A 89 -19.95 -3.51 -16.60
N LYS A 90 -19.30 -2.46 -17.12
CA LYS A 90 -19.15 -2.25 -18.58
C LYS A 90 -17.70 -2.18 -19.07
N ALA A 91 -16.77 -1.70 -18.24
CA ALA A 91 -15.38 -1.55 -18.64
C ALA A 91 -14.47 -2.43 -17.80
N CYS A 92 -13.61 -3.18 -18.50
CA CYS A 92 -12.56 -4.00 -17.93
C CYS A 92 -11.27 -3.17 -17.87
N LEU A 93 -10.87 -2.75 -16.68
CA LEU A 93 -9.74 -1.84 -16.45
C LEU A 93 -8.67 -2.50 -15.59
N ALA A 94 -7.40 -2.18 -15.84
CA ALA A 94 -6.32 -2.52 -14.91
C ALA A 94 -6.30 -1.50 -13.76
N ASN A 95 -6.27 -1.98 -12.53
CA ASN A 95 -6.22 -1.12 -11.34
C ASN A 95 -4.93 -1.30 -10.51
N THR A 96 -4.06 -2.26 -10.87
CA THR A 96 -2.87 -2.60 -10.09
C THR A 96 -1.62 -2.74 -10.97
N LEU A 97 -0.51 -2.21 -10.47
CA LEU A 97 0.85 -2.44 -10.94
C LEU A 97 1.68 -3.00 -9.77
N LYS A 98 2.12 -4.26 -9.84
CA LYS A 98 2.84 -4.91 -8.74
C LYS A 98 3.98 -5.79 -9.23
N GLY A 99 5.04 -5.91 -8.45
CA GLY A 99 6.15 -6.78 -8.80
C GLY A 99 7.27 -6.73 -7.77
N HIS A 100 8.13 -7.75 -7.80
CA HIS A 100 9.45 -7.70 -7.18
C HIS A 100 10.45 -7.42 -8.29
N PHE A 101 11.48 -6.63 -7.99
CA PHE A 101 12.50 -6.29 -8.96
C PHE A 101 13.85 -6.04 -8.29
N TRP A 102 14.91 -6.28 -9.05
CA TRP A 102 16.27 -5.97 -8.65
C TRP A 102 16.66 -4.60 -9.16
N TRP A 103 17.21 -3.77 -8.28
CA TRP A 103 17.91 -2.56 -8.64
C TRP A 103 19.41 -2.82 -8.71
N THR A 104 20.02 -2.46 -9.83
CA THR A 104 21.44 -2.73 -10.11
C THR A 104 22.35 -1.55 -9.77
N GLY A 105 21.78 -0.40 -9.43
CA GLY A 105 22.47 0.89 -9.32
C GLY A 105 22.17 1.82 -10.50
N THR A 106 21.75 1.29 -11.64
CA THR A 106 21.47 2.06 -12.86
C THR A 106 20.21 1.62 -13.62
N GLU A 107 19.76 0.39 -13.43
CA GLU A 107 18.61 -0.17 -14.13
C GLU A 107 17.79 -1.11 -13.23
N ILE A 108 16.56 -1.37 -13.67
CA ILE A 108 15.65 -2.34 -13.07
C ILE A 108 15.78 -3.66 -13.83
N ARG A 109 15.84 -4.77 -13.10
CA ARG A 109 15.84 -6.13 -13.63
C ARG A 109 14.71 -6.93 -13.02
N SER A 110 14.11 -7.80 -13.84
CA SER A 110 13.04 -8.69 -13.38
C SER A 110 13.54 -9.59 -12.26
N TYR A 111 12.74 -9.76 -11.21
CA TYR A 111 13.05 -10.70 -10.13
C TYR A 111 13.18 -12.15 -10.62
N HIS A 112 12.49 -12.50 -11.71
CA HIS A 112 12.49 -13.84 -12.30
C HIS A 112 13.60 -14.06 -13.33
N ASP A 113 14.44 -13.05 -13.60
CA ASP A 113 15.56 -13.19 -14.53
C ASP A 113 16.57 -14.21 -13.99
N GLN A 114 16.69 -15.34 -14.68
CA GLN A 114 17.58 -16.43 -14.29
C GLN A 114 18.98 -16.31 -14.91
N SER A 115 19.21 -15.33 -15.80
CA SER A 115 20.46 -15.18 -16.54
C SER A 115 21.64 -14.72 -15.68
N VAL A 116 21.39 -14.16 -14.49
CA VAL A 116 22.40 -13.57 -13.61
C VAL A 116 22.50 -14.31 -12.27
N LYS A 117 22.79 -15.61 -12.32
CA LYS A 117 23.07 -16.42 -11.10
C LYS A 117 24.57 -16.69 -10.95
N PRO A 118 25.20 -16.37 -9.79
CA PRO A 118 24.60 -15.78 -8.59
C PRO A 118 24.28 -14.28 -8.75
N ILE A 119 23.28 -13.81 -8.00
CA ILE A 119 22.87 -12.40 -8.00
C ILE A 119 23.99 -11.57 -7.35
N PRO A 120 24.47 -10.49 -8.00
CA PRO A 120 25.52 -9.66 -7.43
C PRO A 120 25.13 -9.09 -6.07
N GLU A 121 26.08 -9.08 -5.12
CA GLU A 121 25.84 -8.52 -3.78
C GLU A 121 25.53 -7.02 -3.79
N SER A 122 25.85 -6.31 -4.87
CA SER A 122 25.48 -4.89 -5.04
C SER A 122 24.00 -4.70 -5.36
N TRP A 123 23.30 -5.72 -5.86
CA TRP A 123 21.91 -5.58 -6.24
C TRP A 123 21.00 -5.49 -5.01
N ARG A 124 19.92 -4.74 -5.16
CA ARG A 124 18.96 -4.48 -4.08
C ARG A 124 17.57 -4.93 -4.50
N LEU A 125 16.91 -5.66 -3.61
CA LEU A 125 15.56 -6.17 -3.87
C LEU A 125 14.51 -5.16 -3.39
N TYR A 126 13.59 -4.83 -4.28
CA TYR A 126 12.45 -3.99 -3.98
C TYR A 126 11.14 -4.69 -4.36
N LYS A 127 10.05 -4.25 -3.73
CA LYS A 127 8.69 -4.67 -4.05
C LYS A 127 7.82 -3.45 -4.28
N LEU A 128 7.19 -3.40 -5.44
CA LEU A 128 6.19 -2.40 -5.79
C LEU A 128 4.78 -2.97 -5.62
N ASN A 129 3.90 -2.16 -5.04
CA ASN A 129 2.45 -2.35 -5.10
C ASN A 129 1.77 -1.00 -5.31
N ALA A 130 1.34 -0.72 -6.54
CA ALA A 130 0.76 0.55 -6.94
C ALA A 130 -0.66 0.39 -7.47
N GLY A 131 -1.51 1.36 -7.14
CA GLY A 131 -2.82 1.53 -7.76
C GLY A 131 -2.69 2.32 -9.06
N LEU A 132 -3.47 1.93 -10.07
CA LEU A 132 -3.48 2.55 -11.40
C LEU A 132 -4.74 3.38 -11.62
N TYR A 133 -4.56 4.67 -11.90
CA TYR A 133 -5.62 5.58 -12.27
C TYR A 133 -5.05 6.83 -12.94
N THR A 134 -5.89 7.51 -13.72
CA THR A 134 -5.56 8.79 -14.35
C THR A 134 -5.56 9.87 -13.28
N LYS A 135 -4.40 10.48 -13.03
CA LYS A 135 -4.30 11.58 -12.07
C LYS A 135 -5.07 12.80 -12.58
N LYS A 136 -6.03 13.23 -11.78
CA LYS A 136 -6.65 14.56 -11.78
C LYS A 136 -6.23 15.32 -10.53
N GLU A 137 -6.35 16.65 -10.50
CA GLU A 137 -6.06 17.46 -9.30
C GLU A 137 -6.79 16.92 -8.05
N SER A 138 -8.01 16.42 -8.21
CA SER A 138 -8.83 15.83 -7.14
C SER A 138 -8.39 14.44 -6.64
N THR A 139 -7.46 13.80 -7.34
CA THR A 139 -6.95 12.43 -7.01
C THR A 139 -5.54 12.46 -6.45
N GLU A 140 -4.93 13.65 -6.33
CA GLU A 140 -3.74 13.79 -5.51
C GLU A 140 -4.09 13.39 -4.07
N PRO A 141 -3.17 12.78 -3.30
CA PRO A 141 -3.44 12.43 -1.92
C PRO A 141 -3.74 13.71 -1.13
N HIS A 142 -5.03 14.06 -1.01
CA HIS A 142 -5.49 15.17 -0.19
C HIS A 142 -5.17 14.86 1.28
N GLU A 143 -4.37 15.75 1.86
CA GLU A 143 -4.32 16.09 3.30
C GLU A 143 -4.58 14.94 4.27
N ARG A 144 -3.60 14.04 4.41
CA ARG A 144 -3.36 13.45 5.73
C ARG A 144 -2.37 14.36 6.43
N GLY A 145 -2.84 14.96 7.52
CA GLY A 145 -2.16 16.02 8.28
C GLY A 145 -0.72 15.69 8.66
N TYR A 146 0.03 16.75 8.95
CA TYR A 146 1.49 16.86 9.05
C TYR A 146 2.20 17.10 7.71
N ARG A 147 1.87 18.26 7.12
CA ARG A 147 2.58 18.86 6.00
C ARG A 147 3.53 19.92 6.54
N HIS A 148 4.80 19.58 6.63
CA HIS A 148 5.83 20.58 6.90
C HIS A 148 6.69 20.72 5.65
N VAL A 149 6.55 21.86 4.97
CA VAL A 149 7.40 22.21 3.84
C VAL A 149 8.75 22.71 4.35
N ASN A 150 8.73 23.46 5.46
CA ASN A 150 9.91 23.95 6.16
C ASN A 150 10.03 23.26 7.53
N TRP A 151 11.25 22.86 7.89
CA TRP A 151 11.58 22.29 9.21
C TRP A 151 12.76 23.07 9.80
N PRO A 152 12.84 23.27 11.12
CA PRO A 152 13.95 24.02 11.72
C PRO A 152 15.28 23.28 11.50
N ASP A 153 16.30 23.99 11.00
CA ASP A 153 17.62 23.42 10.65
C ASP A 153 18.29 22.72 11.86
N GLU A 154 18.08 23.25 13.06
CA GLU A 154 18.59 22.67 14.31
C GLU A 154 17.98 21.29 14.63
N LEU A 155 16.80 20.98 14.08
CA LEU A 155 16.10 19.70 14.22
C LEU A 155 16.30 18.78 13.01
N ILE A 156 16.99 19.22 11.96
CA ILE A 156 17.35 18.39 10.82
C ILE A 156 18.71 17.73 11.09
N VAL A 157 18.76 16.41 10.99
CA VAL A 157 20.00 15.64 11.05
C VAL A 157 20.28 15.03 9.67
N LYS A 158 21.42 15.40 9.09
CA LYS A 158 21.88 14.89 7.80
C LYS A 158 22.69 13.61 8.01
N LEU A 159 22.25 12.52 7.40
CA LEU A 159 22.87 11.21 7.58
C LEU A 159 24.08 11.05 6.66
N LYS A 160 25.30 11.06 7.21
CA LYS A 160 26.55 10.98 6.42
C LYS A 160 26.67 9.68 5.63
N ASN A 161 26.21 8.57 6.22
CA ASN A 161 26.25 7.26 5.58
C ASN A 161 25.10 7.01 4.61
N TYR A 162 24.10 7.88 4.55
CA TYR A 162 22.90 7.71 3.73
C TYR A 162 22.62 9.00 2.94
N PRO A 163 23.42 9.27 1.88
CA PRO A 163 23.26 10.48 1.08
C PRO A 163 21.85 10.56 0.48
N GLY A 164 21.27 11.75 0.52
CA GLY A 164 19.88 11.95 0.09
C GLY A 164 18.83 11.67 1.16
N LEU A 165 19.24 11.30 2.39
CA LEU A 165 18.33 11.08 3.52
C LEU A 165 18.65 11.96 4.72
N GLU A 166 17.58 12.41 5.37
CA GLU A 166 17.61 13.20 6.61
C GLU A 166 16.68 12.60 7.67
N LEU A 167 16.94 12.90 8.95
CA LEU A 167 15.99 12.72 10.03
C LEU A 167 15.47 14.10 10.45
N TRP A 168 14.15 14.24 10.53
CA TRP A 168 13.50 15.44 11.03
C TRP A 168 12.99 15.18 12.43
N LEU A 169 13.62 15.80 13.42
CA LEU A 169 13.40 15.53 14.84
C LEU A 169 12.30 16.43 15.42
N ASN A 170 11.65 15.97 16.49
CA ASN A 170 10.62 16.73 17.22
C ASN A 170 11.22 17.62 18.33
N ALA A 171 12.45 17.36 18.73
CA ALA A 171 13.19 18.12 19.75
C ALA A 171 14.71 17.94 19.55
N PRO A 172 15.55 18.87 20.05
CA PRO A 172 17.00 18.74 19.96
C PRO A 172 17.48 17.41 20.58
N PRO A 173 18.27 16.59 19.86
CA PRO A 173 18.72 15.30 20.37
C PRO A 173 19.84 15.46 21.42
N PRO A 174 19.94 14.57 22.42
CA PRO A 174 19.09 13.40 22.65
C PRO A 174 17.76 13.75 23.34
N HIS A 175 16.63 13.23 22.85
CA HIS A 175 15.32 13.52 23.44
C HIS A 175 14.26 12.44 23.12
N PHE A 176 13.51 11.99 24.14
CA PHE A 176 12.53 10.90 24.01
C PHE A 176 11.41 11.18 22.98
N LYS A 177 10.99 12.44 22.80
CA LYS A 177 10.04 12.86 21.75
C LYS A 177 10.46 12.47 20.33
N ASN A 178 11.73 12.11 20.12
CA ASN A 178 12.25 11.71 18.82
C ASN A 178 12.00 10.23 18.50
N GLU A 179 11.55 9.39 19.45
CA GLU A 179 11.37 7.93 19.29
C GLU A 179 10.57 7.55 18.04
N GLY A 180 9.51 8.28 17.73
CA GLY A 180 8.65 8.00 16.57
C GLY A 180 9.24 8.42 15.23
N VAL A 181 10.10 9.45 15.21
CA VAL A 181 10.61 10.10 13.99
C VAL A 181 12.00 9.63 13.58
N VAL A 182 12.80 9.07 14.52
CA VAL A 182 14.13 8.49 14.22
C VAL A 182 14.08 7.20 13.36
N ARG A 183 12.88 6.74 13.00
CA ARG A 183 12.63 5.61 12.08
C ARG A 183 12.04 6.05 10.73
N THR A 184 11.83 7.35 10.55
CA THR A 184 11.24 7.95 9.35
C THR A 184 12.29 8.82 8.68
N PHE A 185 12.71 8.39 7.50
CA PHE A 185 13.72 9.07 6.72
C PHE A 185 13.07 9.99 5.69
N VAL A 186 13.51 11.25 5.68
CA VAL A 186 13.09 12.25 4.70
C VAL A 186 14.01 12.16 3.48
N ILE A 187 13.42 12.01 2.30
CA ILE A 187 14.16 12.02 1.04
C ILE A 187 14.41 13.47 0.61
N THR A 188 15.67 13.84 0.43
CA THR A 188 16.06 15.18 -0.03
C THR A 188 16.16 15.26 -1.55
N GLY A 189 15.92 16.45 -2.11
CA GLY A 189 16.05 16.70 -3.55
C GLY A 189 15.00 16.03 -4.44
N TRP A 190 13.99 15.38 -3.87
CA TRP A 190 12.86 14.79 -4.58
C TRP A 190 11.56 14.95 -3.80
N SER A 191 11.14 16.22 -3.64
CA SER A 191 9.89 16.57 -2.98
C SER A 191 8.67 16.23 -3.84
N ARG A 192 7.50 16.24 -3.21
CA ARG A 192 6.20 16.24 -3.89
C ARG A 192 5.98 17.58 -4.61
N ARG A 193 4.97 17.63 -5.48
CA ARG A 193 4.59 18.84 -6.23
C ARG A 193 4.22 20.01 -5.32
N ASP A 194 3.61 19.72 -4.17
CA ASP A 194 3.24 20.71 -3.15
C ASP A 194 4.42 21.14 -2.25
N GLY A 195 5.65 20.70 -2.57
CA GLY A 195 6.86 21.00 -1.81
C GLY A 195 7.07 20.11 -0.58
N THR A 196 6.11 19.28 -0.20
CA THR A 196 6.25 18.41 0.98
C THR A 196 7.26 17.28 0.73
N PRO A 197 8.00 16.85 1.78
CA PRO A 197 8.98 15.78 1.64
C PRO A 197 8.34 14.42 1.35
N ARG A 198 9.11 13.53 0.72
CA ARG A 198 8.77 12.10 0.60
C ARG A 198 9.46 11.33 1.73
N LEU A 199 8.77 10.34 2.28
CA LEU A 199 9.20 9.62 3.47
C LEU A 199 9.42 8.14 3.22
N ILE A 200 10.45 7.58 3.86
CA ILE A 200 10.70 6.14 4.00
C ILE A 200 10.54 5.77 5.47
N ASN A 201 9.61 4.87 5.79
CA ASN A 201 9.37 4.42 7.16
C ASN A 201 9.98 3.03 7.39
N CYS A 202 10.81 2.87 8.42
CA CYS A 202 11.41 1.59 8.78
C CYS A 202 10.78 1.03 10.07
N ASP A 203 9.54 0.54 9.97
CA ASP A 203 8.78 0.00 11.11
C ASP A 203 9.40 -1.27 11.72
N GLY A 204 10.30 -1.95 11.01
CA GLY A 204 11.06 -3.07 11.56
C GLY A 204 11.91 -2.69 12.79
N LEU A 205 12.27 -1.42 12.96
CA LEU A 205 13.00 -0.91 14.14
C LEU A 205 12.16 -0.93 15.45
N ILE A 206 10.93 -1.47 15.41
CA ILE A 206 10.03 -1.64 16.57
C ILE A 206 10.25 -2.98 17.28
N ARG A 207 10.68 -4.05 16.57
CA ARG A 207 10.71 -5.41 17.11
C ARG A 207 12.11 -6.01 16.98
N PRO A 208 12.93 -5.93 18.03
CA PRO A 208 14.26 -6.48 17.96
C PRO A 208 14.21 -8.02 17.99
N SER A 209 14.96 -8.68 17.12
CA SER A 209 15.09 -10.15 17.08
C SER A 209 16.23 -10.68 17.97
N SER A 210 17.01 -9.80 18.61
CA SER A 210 18.09 -10.11 19.56
C SER A 210 18.49 -8.91 20.44
N GLU A 211 19.25 -9.17 21.51
CA GLU A 211 19.40 -8.33 22.73
C GLU A 211 20.05 -6.93 22.58
N GLU A 212 20.57 -6.52 21.42
CA GLU A 212 21.24 -5.19 21.27
C GLU A 212 20.76 -4.32 20.09
N GLU A 213 19.63 -4.64 19.47
CA GLU A 213 19.20 -3.97 18.23
C GLU A 213 18.79 -2.48 18.43
N LEU A 214 19.10 -1.67 17.41
CA LEU A 214 18.79 -0.23 17.34
C LEU A 214 17.26 -0.01 17.30
N THR A 215 16.63 0.11 18.46
CA THR A 215 15.21 0.49 18.56
C THR A 215 15.04 2.00 18.46
N GLY A 216 13.82 2.45 18.11
CA GLY A 216 13.47 3.88 18.16
C GLY A 216 13.78 4.53 19.52
N LYS A 217 13.61 3.80 20.63
CA LYS A 217 13.96 4.26 21.99
C LYS A 217 15.46 4.47 22.17
N LYS A 218 16.28 3.55 21.64
CA LYS A 218 17.75 3.64 21.71
C LYS A 218 18.24 4.80 20.83
N LEU A 219 17.72 4.89 19.61
CA LEU A 219 18.03 5.97 18.67
C LEU A 219 17.64 7.35 19.21
N ALA A 220 16.51 7.49 19.91
CA ALA A 220 16.09 8.76 20.50
C ALA A 220 17.04 9.29 21.60
N LYS A 221 17.87 8.40 22.19
CA LYS A 221 18.88 8.75 23.18
C LYS A 221 20.23 9.13 22.57
N PHE A 222 20.38 9.02 21.25
CA PHE A 222 21.62 9.40 20.57
C PHE A 222 21.71 10.93 20.46
N SER A 223 22.93 11.43 20.63
CA SER A 223 23.30 12.80 20.30
C SER A 223 23.20 13.06 18.80
N ARG A 224 23.25 14.33 18.40
CA ARG A 224 23.28 14.73 16.99
C ARG A 224 24.40 14.02 16.22
N THR A 225 25.62 14.02 16.76
CA THR A 225 26.79 13.41 16.11
C THR A 225 26.63 11.90 15.94
N GLU A 226 26.07 11.20 16.92
CA GLU A 226 25.76 9.77 16.82
C GLU A 226 24.69 9.49 15.75
N LEU A 227 23.66 10.34 15.68
CA LEU A 227 22.62 10.25 14.64
C LEU A 227 23.18 10.52 13.23
N GLU A 228 24.02 11.55 13.05
CA GLU A 228 24.66 11.88 11.76
C GLU A 228 25.54 10.75 11.22
N ASN A 229 26.17 10.00 12.12
CA ASN A 229 27.07 8.88 11.80
C ASN A 229 26.37 7.52 11.91
N LEU A 230 25.03 7.48 11.99
CA LEU A 230 24.28 6.22 12.00
C LEU A 230 24.70 5.34 10.83
N ASP A 231 24.95 4.08 11.12
CA ASP A 231 25.09 3.02 10.15
C ASP A 231 24.24 1.84 10.61
N PHE A 232 23.20 1.55 9.84
CA PHE A 232 22.35 0.39 10.05
C PHE A 232 23.02 -0.92 9.61
N GLY A 233 24.20 -0.87 9.00
CA GLY A 233 25.03 -2.03 8.70
C GLY A 233 24.27 -3.13 7.96
N LYS A 234 24.38 -4.37 8.47
CA LYS A 234 23.70 -5.56 7.92
C LYS A 234 22.32 -5.81 8.54
N LEU A 235 21.74 -4.86 9.27
CA LEU A 235 20.40 -5.03 9.86
C LEU A 235 19.38 -5.32 8.74
N SER A 236 18.56 -6.34 8.97
CA SER A 236 17.68 -6.92 7.95
C SER A 236 16.21 -6.54 8.14
N PHE A 237 15.96 -5.33 8.67
CA PHE A 237 14.60 -4.83 8.82
C PHE A 237 13.97 -4.44 7.48
N PHE A 238 12.63 -4.50 7.43
CA PHE A 238 11.89 -3.97 6.30
C PHE A 238 11.61 -2.47 6.49
N CYS A 239 11.68 -1.74 5.39
CA CYS A 239 11.22 -0.37 5.28
C CYS A 239 10.17 -0.27 4.17
N THR A 240 9.37 0.79 4.25
CA THR A 240 8.22 1.02 3.40
C THR A 240 8.13 2.49 3.05
N VAL A 241 8.01 2.77 1.75
CA VAL A 241 7.56 4.05 1.23
C VAL A 241 6.06 3.94 1.04
N GLU A 242 5.29 4.77 1.74
CA GLU A 242 3.84 4.72 1.70
C GLU A 242 3.25 5.40 0.47
N LEU A 243 1.96 5.14 0.20
CA LEU A 243 1.20 5.65 -0.95
C LEU A 243 1.32 7.17 -1.16
N HIS A 244 1.42 7.94 -0.08
CA HIS A 244 1.54 9.40 -0.14
C HIS A 244 2.98 9.87 -0.43
N SER A 245 3.97 8.99 -0.30
CA SER A 245 5.39 9.28 -0.51
C SER A 245 5.93 8.74 -1.83
N PHE A 246 5.18 7.85 -2.51
CA PHE A 246 5.54 7.35 -3.83
C PHE A 246 4.36 7.48 -4.82
N ASP A 247 4.55 8.32 -5.82
CA ASP A 247 3.58 8.56 -6.88
C ASP A 247 4.28 8.72 -8.24
N PHE A 248 3.52 8.50 -9.30
CA PHE A 248 3.97 8.54 -10.70
C PHE A 248 2.80 9.04 -11.57
N SER A 249 3.00 9.16 -12.89
CA SER A 249 1.99 9.79 -13.77
C SER A 249 0.66 9.01 -13.85
N GLY A 250 0.66 7.72 -13.56
CA GLY A 250 -0.50 6.82 -13.65
C GLY A 250 -0.99 6.27 -12.31
N GLY A 251 -0.62 6.92 -11.19
CA GLY A 251 -1.14 6.56 -9.87
C GLY A 251 -0.18 6.81 -8.72
N HIS A 252 -0.35 6.03 -7.66
CA HIS A 252 0.53 6.02 -6.49
C HIS A 252 0.68 4.61 -5.93
N GLY A 253 1.71 4.39 -5.11
CA GLY A 253 2.03 3.05 -4.66
C GLY A 253 2.81 2.98 -3.38
N ARG A 254 2.92 1.76 -2.86
CA ARG A 254 3.81 1.40 -1.78
C ARG A 254 5.04 0.72 -2.36
N VAL A 255 6.21 1.14 -1.92
CA VAL A 255 7.48 0.47 -2.23
C VAL A 255 8.06 -0.10 -0.95
N SER A 256 8.23 -1.42 -0.89
CA SER A 256 8.91 -2.09 0.22
C SER A 256 10.34 -2.41 -0.14
N LEU A 257 11.25 -2.23 0.82
CA LEU A 257 12.68 -2.44 0.69
C LEU A 257 13.25 -3.02 1.98
N ARG A 258 14.45 -3.59 1.90
CA ARG A 258 15.23 -3.92 3.10
C ARG A 258 16.05 -2.71 3.54
N LEU A 259 16.35 -2.61 4.83
CA LEU A 259 17.17 -1.54 5.39
C LEU A 259 18.56 -1.46 4.76
N SER A 260 19.13 -2.60 4.35
CA SER A 260 20.38 -2.64 3.58
C SER A 260 20.32 -1.90 2.23
N SER A 261 19.11 -1.64 1.71
CA SER A 261 18.89 -0.91 0.46
C SER A 261 18.65 0.58 0.68
N LEU A 262 18.58 1.04 1.94
CA LEU A 262 18.20 2.40 2.30
C LEU A 262 19.13 3.46 1.68
N ARG A 263 20.44 3.17 1.59
CA ARG A 263 21.44 4.08 1.00
C ARG A 263 21.14 4.43 -0.47
N GLU A 264 20.60 3.48 -1.23
CA GLU A 264 20.32 3.64 -2.67
C GLU A 264 18.87 4.06 -2.94
N ALA A 265 18.02 3.99 -1.91
CA ALA A 265 16.58 4.19 -2.04
C ALA A 265 16.19 5.55 -2.64
N PRO A 266 16.79 6.71 -2.27
CA PRO A 266 16.42 7.99 -2.88
C PRO A 266 16.52 8.00 -4.41
N GLY A 267 17.68 7.56 -4.93
CA GLY A 267 17.94 7.52 -6.37
C GLY A 267 17.05 6.48 -7.07
N MET A 268 16.93 5.28 -6.49
CA MET A 268 16.11 4.21 -7.04
C MET A 268 14.62 4.59 -7.10
N LEU A 269 14.07 5.20 -6.04
CA LEU A 269 12.64 5.57 -6.00
C LEU A 269 12.31 6.64 -7.05
N LYS A 270 13.21 7.62 -7.22
CA LYS A 270 13.07 8.64 -8.27
C LYS A 270 13.11 7.99 -9.66
N PHE A 271 14.11 7.14 -9.91
CA PHE A 271 14.21 6.38 -11.16
C PHE A 271 12.95 5.55 -11.42
N LEU A 272 12.44 4.83 -10.42
CA LEU A 272 11.24 4.00 -10.53
C LEU A 272 10.00 4.83 -10.88
N SER A 273 9.82 5.98 -10.24
CA SER A 273 8.70 6.90 -10.52
C SER A 273 8.76 7.40 -11.96
N ASP A 274 9.94 7.79 -12.44
CA ASP A 274 10.14 8.23 -13.81
C ASP A 274 9.92 7.07 -14.78
N TYR A 275 10.57 5.93 -14.57
CA TYR A 275 10.47 4.72 -15.39
C TYR A 275 9.02 4.29 -15.62
N ILE A 276 8.23 4.16 -14.55
CA ILE A 276 6.81 3.76 -14.66
C ILE A 276 5.97 4.89 -15.27
N SER A 277 6.30 6.15 -15.01
CA SER A 277 5.59 7.28 -15.62
C SER A 277 5.67 7.26 -17.15
N HIS A 278 6.81 6.84 -17.72
CA HIS A 278 6.98 6.73 -19.17
C HIS A 278 6.08 5.64 -19.80
N ALA A 279 5.64 4.65 -19.02
CA ALA A 279 4.70 3.64 -19.49
C ALA A 279 3.24 4.13 -19.55
N VAL A 280 2.94 5.31 -19.01
CA VAL A 280 1.57 5.85 -18.93
C VAL A 280 1.28 6.72 -20.15
N ILE A 281 0.24 6.35 -20.90
CA ILE A 281 -0.22 7.04 -22.10
C ILE A 281 -1.50 7.80 -21.79
N THR A 282 -1.42 9.13 -21.86
CA THR A 282 -2.58 10.02 -21.80
C THR A 282 -2.99 10.38 -23.22
N ARG A 283 -4.19 9.97 -23.65
CA ARG A 283 -4.74 10.43 -24.94
C ARG A 283 -5.35 11.81 -24.70
N LYS A 284 -4.80 12.83 -25.38
CA LYS A 284 -5.38 14.18 -25.45
C LYS A 284 -6.66 14.17 -26.27
#